data_AF-A0A7M3XP27-F1
#
_entry.id   AF-A0A7M3XP27-F1
#
_cell.length_a   1.000
_cell.length_b   1.000
_cell.length_c   1.000
_cell.angle_alpha   90.00
_cell.angle_beta   90.00
_cell.angle_gamma   90.00
#
_symmetry.space_group_name_H-M   'P 1'
#
loop_
_entity.id
_entity.type
_entity.pdbx_description
1 polymer ?
#
loop_
_entity_poly.entity_id
_entity_poly.type
_entity_poly.pdbx_seq_one_letter_code
_entity_poly.pdbx_strand_id
1 'polypeptide(L)' 'KITDEEDSYSDQLGWTVSNEEFDEPEEPINKEPEVITHQCSFCGAMMRIPKPTRDRYTVICPHPECGHEDKVGF' A
#
# COMPACT_ATOMS: atom_id res chain seq x y z
N LYS A 1 6.22 -61.64 32.39
CA LYS A 1 7.38 -60.96 31.76
C LYS A 1 6.85 -60.31 30.50
N ILE A 2 6.67 -58.99 30.53
CA ILE A 2 6.27 -58.21 29.35
C ILE A 2 7.58 -57.70 28.78
N THR A 3 7.95 -58.23 27.62
CA THR A 3 9.17 -57.93 26.89
C THR A 3 8.98 -56.67 26.06
N ASP A 4 9.87 -55.72 26.32
CA ASP A 4 10.50 -54.71 25.47
C ASP A 4 10.08 -54.56 23.99
N GLU A 5 10.02 -53.27 23.62
CA GLU A 5 10.27 -52.67 22.30
C GLU A 5 9.20 -52.99 21.24
N GLU A 6 8.43 -52.05 20.69
CA GLU A 6 8.87 -50.81 20.05
C GLU A 6 7.79 -49.72 20.21
N ASP A 7 8.11 -48.69 21.00
CA ASP A 7 7.35 -47.44 21.01
C ASP A 7 7.73 -46.65 19.73
N SER A 8 7.20 -47.06 18.58
CA SER A 8 7.41 -46.36 17.31
C SER A 8 6.57 -45.09 17.27
N TYR A 9 6.94 -44.11 18.10
CA TYR A 9 6.45 -42.76 17.97
C TYR A 9 6.98 -42.21 16.64
N SER A 10 6.15 -42.25 15.61
CA SER A 10 6.45 -41.62 14.33
C SER A 10 6.29 -40.12 14.49
N ASP A 11 7.39 -39.44 14.76
CA ASP A 11 7.53 -37.99 14.56
C ASP A 11 7.37 -37.68 13.07
N GLN A 12 6.14 -37.74 12.56
CA GLN A 12 5.76 -37.09 11.31
C GLN A 12 5.45 -35.62 11.62
N LEU A 13 6.44 -34.95 12.21
CA LEU A 13 6.54 -33.50 12.20
C LEU A 13 7.36 -33.11 10.98
N GLY A 14 6.65 -32.70 9.96
CA GLY A 14 7.24 -32.11 8.78
C GLY A 14 6.11 -31.90 7.81
N TRP A 15 5.55 -30.70 7.82
CA TRP A 15 4.79 -30.22 6.68
C TRP A 15 5.69 -30.47 5.46
N THR A 16 5.40 -31.50 4.66
CA THR A 16 6.16 -31.74 3.45
C THR A 16 5.83 -30.58 2.56
N VAL A 17 6.72 -29.59 2.51
CA VAL A 17 6.73 -28.61 1.43
C VAL A 17 7.10 -29.42 0.20
N SER A 18 6.08 -29.98 -0.46
CA SER A 18 6.19 -30.30 -1.87
C SER A 18 6.65 -28.99 -2.51
N ASN A 19 7.89 -28.99 -2.99
CA ASN A 19 8.48 -27.88 -3.73
C ASN A 19 7.80 -27.85 -5.11
N GLU A 20 6.49 -27.61 -5.10
CA GLU A 20 5.82 -27.01 -6.23
C GLU A 20 6.38 -25.59 -6.24
N GLU A 21 7.11 -25.24 -7.30
CA GLU A 21 7.48 -23.87 -7.60
C GLU A 21 6.18 -23.07 -7.72
N PHE A 22 5.64 -22.65 -6.58
CA PHE A 22 4.70 -21.56 -6.52
C PHE A 22 5.53 -20.36 -6.91
N ASP A 23 5.44 -19.98 -8.19
CA ASP A 23 5.80 -18.63 -8.63
C ASP A 23 5.34 -17.67 -7.55
N GLU A 24 6.29 -16.98 -6.91
CA GLU A 24 5.97 -15.94 -5.95
C GLU A 24 4.95 -15.03 -6.66
N PRO A 25 3.72 -14.88 -6.14
CA PRO A 25 2.80 -13.95 -6.74
C PRO A 25 3.50 -12.60 -6.65
N GLU A 26 3.86 -12.02 -7.80
CA GLU A 26 4.52 -10.71 -7.87
C GLU A 26 3.86 -9.81 -6.84
N GLU A 27 4.60 -9.45 -5.78
CA GLU A 27 4.04 -8.62 -4.72
C GLU A 27 3.40 -7.42 -5.41
N PRO A 28 2.10 -7.13 -5.17
CA PRO A 28 1.45 -6.03 -5.83
C PRO A 28 2.24 -4.80 -5.43
N ILE A 29 3.04 -4.28 -6.37
CA ILE A 29 3.90 -3.11 -6.16
C ILE A 29 2.94 -2.06 -5.64
N ASN A 30 3.00 -1.81 -4.33
CA ASN A 30 2.09 -0.92 -3.66
C ASN A 30 2.51 0.46 -4.14
N LYS A 31 1.93 0.89 -5.27
CA LYS A 31 2.23 2.18 -5.88
C LYS A 31 1.70 3.20 -4.90
N GLU A 32 2.58 3.65 -4.01
CA GLU A 32 2.28 4.72 -3.07
C GLU A 32 1.66 5.87 -3.86
N PRO A 33 0.64 6.55 -3.31
CA PRO A 33 -0.04 7.61 -4.03
C PRO A 33 0.98 8.70 -4.37
N GLU A 34 1.22 8.89 -5.68
CA GLU A 34 2.10 9.95 -6.16
C GLU A 34 1.60 11.29 -5.60
N VAL A 35 2.48 12.05 -4.94
CA VAL A 35 2.12 13.35 -4.34
C VAL A 35 2.60 14.47 -5.26
N ILE A 36 1.73 15.42 -5.57
CA ILE A 36 2.07 16.62 -6.33
C ILE A 36 2.11 17.84 -5.41
N THR A 37 2.95 18.81 -5.77
CA THR A 37 2.98 20.11 -5.11
C THR A 37 2.10 21.08 -5.87
N HIS A 38 1.15 21.71 -5.18
CA HIS A 38 0.26 22.73 -5.72
C HIS A 38 0.48 24.04 -4.98
N GLN A 39 0.55 25.15 -5.72
CA GLN A 39 0.65 26.49 -5.15
C GLN A 39 -0.73 27.15 -5.20
N CYS A 40 -1.23 27.61 -4.05
CA CYS A 40 -2.52 28.28 -4.00
C CYS A 40 -2.45 29.64 -4.72
N SER A 41 -3.40 29.92 -5.62
CA SER A 41 -3.38 31.18 -6.40
C SER A 41 -3.72 32.42 -5.57
N PHE A 42 -4.44 32.25 -4.46
CA PHE A 42 -4.88 33.35 -3.61
C PHE A 42 -3.85 33.74 -2.54
N CYS A 43 -3.37 32.76 -1.74
CA CYS A 43 -2.44 33.02 -0.63
C CYS A 43 -0.98 32.66 -0.94
N GLY A 44 -0.70 32.02 -2.08
CA GLY A 44 0.64 31.61 -2.47
C GLY A 44 1.21 30.43 -1.67
N ALA A 45 0.44 29.85 -0.73
CA ALA A 45 0.89 28.73 0.08
C ALA A 45 1.18 27.48 -0.78
N MET A 46 2.25 26.76 -0.46
CA MET A 46 2.58 25.47 -1.10
C MET A 46 1.91 24.32 -0.35
N MET A 47 1.20 23.48 -1.09
CA MET A 47 0.37 22.41 -0.56
C MET A 47 0.75 21.10 -1.24
N ARG A 48 0.74 20.01 -0.47
CA ARG A 48 0.99 18.66 -0.99
C ARG A 48 -0.36 17.95 -1.12
N ILE A 49 -0.74 17.64 -2.35
CA ILE A 49 -2.00 16.95 -2.65
C ILE A 49 -1.71 15.60 -3.31
N PRO A 50 -2.52 14.57 -3.05
CA PRO A 50 -2.41 13.32 -3.78
C PRO A 50 -2.68 13.57 -5.27
N LYS A 51 -2.01 12.82 -6.13
CA LYS A 51 -2.17 12.94 -7.58
C LYS A 51 -3.64 12.72 -7.94
N PRO A 52 -4.29 13.73 -8.54
CA PRO A 52 -5.66 13.60 -8.97
C PRO A 52 -5.75 12.58 -10.11
N THR A 53 -6.85 11.82 -10.12
CA THR A 53 -7.12 10.81 -11.16
C THR A 53 -7.58 11.41 -12.48
N ARG A 54 -7.94 12.70 -12.49
CA ARG A 54 -8.43 13.44 -13.65
C ARG A 54 -7.57 14.66 -13.92
N ASP A 55 -7.45 15.04 -15.19
CA ASP A 55 -6.73 16.25 -15.62
C ASP A 55 -7.39 17.53 -15.11
N ARG A 56 -8.70 17.49 -14.85
CA ARG A 56 -9.50 18.60 -14.31
C ARG A 56 -9.88 18.33 -12.88
N TYR A 57 -9.44 19.18 -11.96
CA TYR A 57 -9.69 19.03 -10.53
C TYR A 57 -9.71 20.38 -9.82
N THR A 58 -10.32 20.38 -8.64
CA THR A 58 -10.40 21.55 -7.76
C THR A 58 -9.63 21.28 -6.48
N VAL A 59 -8.77 22.21 -6.08
CA VAL A 59 -7.97 22.13 -4.86
C VAL A 59 -8.48 23.18 -3.89
N ILE A 60 -8.87 22.75 -2.69
CA ILE A 60 -9.28 23.65 -1.62
C ILE A 60 -8.06 23.90 -0.74
N CYS A 61 -7.73 25.17 -0.51
CA CYS A 61 -6.65 25.53 0.39
C CYS A 61 -7.01 25.11 1.83
N PRO A 62 -6.17 24.30 2.52
CA PRO A 62 -6.41 23.86 3.89
C PRO A 62 -6.13 24.98 4.91
N HIS A 63 -5.60 26.12 4.46
CA HIS A 63 -5.34 27.24 5.34
C HIS A 63 -6.68 27.87 5.75
N PRO A 64 -6.99 27.93 7.06
CA PRO A 64 -8.31 28.31 7.55
C PRO A 64 -8.67 29.76 7.22
N GLU A 65 -7.69 30.66 7.11
CA GLU A 65 -7.91 32.03 6.64
C GLU A 65 -8.15 32.16 5.13
N CYS A 66 -7.76 31.17 4.33
CA CYS A 66 -7.80 31.24 2.88
C CYS A 66 -9.08 30.58 2.33
N GLY A 67 -9.25 29.28 2.58
CA GLY A 67 -10.39 28.49 2.10
C GLY A 67 -10.63 28.56 0.57
N HIS A 68 -9.65 29.02 -0.20
CA HIS A 68 -9.82 29.30 -1.62
C HIS A 68 -9.91 28.01 -2.44
N GLU A 69 -10.78 28.01 -3.45
CA GLU A 69 -10.95 26.91 -4.40
C GLU A 69 -10.21 27.20 -5.71
N ASP A 70 -9.06 26.56 -5.89
CA ASP A 70 -8.28 26.63 -7.13
C ASP A 70 -8.76 25.59 -8.13
N LYS A 71 -9.05 26.02 -9.37
CA LYS A 71 -9.46 25.15 -10.47
C LYS A 71 -8.29 24.92 -11.42
N VAL A 72 -7.86 23.66 -11.55
CA VAL A 72 -6.72 23.25 -12.38
C VAL A 72 -7.22 22.45 -13.59
N GLY A 73 -6.64 22.68 -14.78
CA GLY A 73 -6.94 21.94 -16.01
C GLY A 73 -7.93 22.60 -16.98
N PHE A 74 -7.88 23.93 -17.13
CA PHE A 74 -8.67 24.66 -18.13
C PHE A 74 -8.17 24.45 -19.56
#